data_AF-Q26EA1-F1
#
_entry.id   AF-Q26EA1-F1
#
_cell.length_a   1.000
_cell.length_b   1.000
_cell.length_c   1.000
_cell.angle_alpha   90.00
_cell.angle_beta   90.00
_cell.angle_gamma   90.00
#
_symmetry.space_group_name_H-M   'P 1'
#
loop_
_entity.id
_entity.type
_entity.pdbx_description
1 polymer ?
#
loop_
_entity_poly.entity_id
_entity_poly.type
_entity_poly.pdbx_seq_one_letter_code
_entity_poly.pdbx_strand_id
1 'polypeptide(L)'
;MKYFISLILFLVFKLSISQSKTELIGTILKSNHVQLDYNNMGNEFGELIDSLSNKELLKFTEHKNPILRTYAKIGIINRGKGNILVLLEDELSKNETIEVWEADLVDRQTTASIVYEAYLIKKSLDTLSHFPNLKYPSMDSIIVSEKVFEKIDSAIIYSNCDLNYRILNRVFKRQFEGRHLSRIEKLAFEMNISQAFFHLKDRNDVFFTSLEQDYFKRKFPRLSFETYNEKGHLIQYLIYLLESQDKILYNIGLRKLRKKEWQNHEFDIVLHEIIDEKGIKL
;
A
#
# COMPACT_ATOMS: atom_id res chain seq x y z
N MET A 1 8.78 10.40 -56.57
CA MET A 1 9.58 11.33 -55.75
C MET A 1 8.80 12.02 -54.64
N LYS A 2 7.68 12.72 -54.90
CA LYS A 2 6.88 13.41 -53.85
C LYS A 2 6.43 12.51 -52.68
N TYR A 3 5.98 11.29 -52.97
CA TYR A 3 5.58 10.33 -51.92
C TYR A 3 6.75 9.79 -51.09
N PHE A 4 7.95 9.70 -51.68
CA PHE A 4 9.14 9.23 -50.97
C PHE A 4 9.70 10.32 -50.04
N ILE A 5 9.66 11.58 -50.48
CA ILE A 5 10.03 12.75 -49.66
C ILE A 5 9.03 12.94 -48.51
N SER A 6 7.73 12.73 -48.76
CA SER A 6 6.69 12.73 -47.71
C SER A 6 6.90 11.61 -46.69
N LEU A 7 7.22 10.39 -47.14
CA LEU A 7 7.50 9.26 -46.25
C LEU A 7 8.75 9.50 -45.38
N ILE A 8 9.82 10.04 -45.97
CA ILE A 8 11.05 10.40 -45.25
C ILE A 8 10.78 11.55 -44.28
N LEU A 9 10.04 12.59 -44.67
CA LEU A 9 9.68 13.69 -43.78
C LEU A 9 8.81 13.21 -42.61
N PHE A 10 7.89 12.25 -42.84
CA PHE A 10 7.06 11.64 -41.80
C PHE A 10 7.88 10.75 -40.85
N LEU A 11 8.85 10.00 -41.38
CA LEU A 11 9.81 9.21 -40.58
C LEU A 11 10.77 10.10 -39.77
N VAL A 12 11.27 11.18 -40.35
CA VAL A 12 12.14 12.16 -39.68
C VAL A 12 11.36 12.96 -38.63
N PHE A 13 10.09 13.30 -38.87
CA PHE A 13 9.23 13.91 -37.85
C PHE A 13 8.92 12.96 -36.70
N LYS A 14 8.69 11.65 -36.97
CA LYS A 14 8.53 10.65 -35.91
C LYS A 14 9.83 10.38 -35.13
N LEU A 15 10.99 10.54 -35.77
CA LEU A 15 12.31 10.43 -35.10
C LEU A 15 12.68 11.68 -34.30
N SER A 16 12.02 12.83 -34.54
CA SER A 16 12.32 14.12 -33.90
C SER A 16 11.48 14.44 -32.66
N ILE A 17 10.58 13.56 -32.22
CA ILE A 17 9.64 13.82 -31.10
C ILE A 17 9.79 12.81 -29.95
N SER A 18 10.70 11.83 -30.03
CA SER A 18 11.00 10.97 -28.89
C SER A 18 12.06 11.64 -28.02
N GLN A 19 11.74 11.92 -26.75
CA GLN A 19 12.69 12.46 -25.79
C GLN A 19 13.85 11.47 -25.59
N SER A 20 15.07 11.97 -25.44
CA SER A 20 16.21 11.14 -25.08
C SER A 20 16.05 10.55 -23.66
N LYS A 21 16.72 9.43 -23.37
CA LYS A 21 16.72 8.81 -22.03
C LYS A 21 17.08 9.82 -20.92
N THR A 22 18.03 10.71 -21.19
CA THR A 22 18.47 11.75 -20.24
C THR A 22 17.38 12.80 -20.01
N GLU A 23 16.68 13.22 -21.06
CA GLU A 23 15.56 14.16 -20.95
C GLU A 23 14.39 13.54 -20.19
N LEU A 24 14.03 12.28 -20.49
CA LEU A 24 13.00 11.55 -19.76
C LEU A 24 13.34 11.49 -18.26
N ILE A 25 14.55 11.03 -17.90
CA ILE A 25 15.02 10.98 -16.51
C ILE A 25 14.95 12.37 -15.87
N GLY A 26 15.37 13.42 -16.59
CA GLY A 26 15.28 14.80 -16.10
C GLY A 26 13.85 15.25 -15.81
N THR A 27 12.89 14.87 -16.64
CA THR A 27 11.46 15.16 -16.46
C THR A 27 10.89 14.42 -15.25
N ILE A 28 11.18 13.13 -15.10
CA ILE A 28 10.74 12.31 -13.96
C ILE A 28 11.30 12.85 -12.63
N LEU A 29 12.56 13.29 -12.63
CA LEU A 29 13.17 13.89 -11.44
C LEU A 29 12.56 15.25 -11.09
N LYS A 30 12.11 16.02 -12.10
CA LYS A 30 11.44 17.31 -11.88
C LYS A 30 10.00 17.14 -11.38
N SER A 31 9.28 16.12 -11.84
CA SER A 31 7.90 15.88 -11.43
C SER A 31 7.79 15.54 -9.95
N ASN A 32 8.82 14.90 -9.39
CA ASN A 32 8.95 14.59 -7.97
C ASN A 32 7.77 13.78 -7.38
N HIS A 33 7.08 12.99 -8.20
CA HIS A 33 6.01 12.07 -7.80
C HIS A 33 6.02 10.79 -8.65
N VAL A 34 5.30 9.76 -8.19
CA VAL A 34 5.02 8.55 -8.95
C VAL A 34 3.56 8.54 -9.40
N GLN A 35 3.31 8.32 -10.69
CA GLN A 35 1.97 8.21 -11.26
C GLN A 35 1.62 6.74 -11.47
N LEU A 36 0.54 6.27 -10.85
CA LEU A 36 0.13 4.86 -10.85
C LEU A 36 -1.04 4.55 -11.80
N ASP A 37 -1.56 5.55 -12.53
CA ASP A 37 -2.64 5.32 -13.50
C ASP A 37 -2.20 4.29 -14.56
N TYR A 38 -2.76 3.09 -14.53
CA TYR A 38 -2.35 1.98 -15.40
C TYR A 38 -2.65 2.22 -16.88
N ASN A 39 -3.59 3.11 -17.20
CA ASN A 39 -3.90 3.47 -18.58
C ASN A 39 -2.96 4.56 -19.12
N ASN A 40 -2.27 5.28 -18.23
CA ASN A 40 -1.35 6.37 -18.51
C ASN A 40 -0.28 6.41 -17.41
N MET A 41 0.53 5.34 -17.24
CA MET A 41 1.71 5.44 -16.36
C MET A 41 2.48 6.62 -16.93
N GLY A 42 2.56 7.73 -16.17
CA GLY A 42 2.87 9.07 -16.68
C GLY A 42 3.78 8.97 -17.89
N ASN A 43 3.25 9.33 -19.07
CA ASN A 43 3.70 8.85 -20.38
C ASN A 43 5.23 8.81 -20.52
N GLU A 44 5.93 9.75 -19.91
CA GLU A 44 7.37 9.86 -19.85
C GLU A 44 8.08 8.70 -19.13
N PHE A 45 7.59 8.22 -17.98
CA PHE A 45 8.20 7.07 -17.32
C PHE A 45 7.89 5.75 -18.04
N GLY A 46 6.67 5.60 -18.59
CA GLY A 46 6.33 4.46 -19.44
C GLY A 46 7.28 4.36 -20.64
N GLU A 47 7.46 5.48 -21.36
CA GLU A 47 8.42 5.60 -22.47
C GLU A 47 9.86 5.28 -22.03
N LEU A 48 10.29 5.76 -20.86
CA LEU A 48 11.61 5.46 -20.33
C LEU A 48 11.76 3.97 -20.06
N ILE A 49 10.83 3.31 -19.36
CA ILE A 49 10.89 1.87 -19.09
C ILE A 49 11.05 1.11 -20.39
N ASP A 50 10.19 1.38 -21.37
CA ASP A 50 10.17 0.66 -22.65
C ASP A 50 11.48 0.78 -23.42
N SER A 51 12.18 1.92 -23.29
CA SER A 51 13.50 2.15 -23.88
C SER A 51 14.67 1.45 -23.16
N LEU A 52 14.47 0.97 -21.93
CA LEU A 52 15.52 0.39 -21.08
C LEU A 52 15.50 -1.14 -21.15
N SER A 53 16.70 -1.74 -21.23
CA SER A 53 16.87 -3.18 -21.04
C SER A 53 16.62 -3.59 -19.59
N ASN A 54 16.36 -4.88 -19.36
CA ASN A 54 16.22 -5.41 -18.00
C ASN A 54 17.48 -5.18 -17.14
N LYS A 55 18.67 -5.20 -17.75
CA LYS A 55 19.93 -4.92 -17.06
C LYS A 55 20.03 -3.45 -16.62
N GLU A 56 19.58 -2.53 -17.46
CA GLU A 56 19.52 -1.11 -17.10
C GLU A 56 18.48 -0.86 -16.00
N LEU A 57 17.28 -1.43 -16.13
CA LEU A 57 16.24 -1.31 -15.11
C LEU A 57 16.70 -1.84 -13.75
N LEU A 58 17.35 -3.00 -13.69
CA LEU A 58 17.90 -3.54 -12.45
C LEU A 58 18.90 -2.57 -11.80
N LYS A 59 19.75 -1.89 -12.57
CA LYS A 59 20.63 -0.84 -12.01
C LYS A 59 19.84 0.33 -11.43
N PHE A 60 18.75 0.74 -12.08
CA PHE A 60 17.90 1.81 -11.54
C PHE A 60 17.15 1.38 -10.28
N THR A 61 16.91 0.08 -10.05
CA THR A 61 16.31 -0.39 -8.78
C THR A 61 17.19 -0.17 -7.55
N GLU A 62 18.46 0.24 -7.73
CA GLU A 62 19.40 0.59 -6.67
C GLU A 62 19.67 2.11 -6.58
N HIS A 63 18.94 2.91 -7.37
CA HIS A 63 19.21 4.34 -7.48
C HIS A 63 18.91 5.11 -6.18
N LYS A 64 19.69 6.15 -5.89
CA LYS A 64 19.52 6.97 -4.67
C LYS A 64 18.18 7.70 -4.61
N ASN A 65 17.71 8.21 -5.75
CA ASN A 65 16.41 8.87 -5.85
C ASN A 65 15.27 7.84 -5.73
N PRO A 66 14.34 7.99 -4.77
CA PRO A 66 13.29 7.00 -4.49
C PRO A 66 12.25 6.89 -5.60
N ILE A 67 11.99 7.96 -6.35
CA ILE A 67 11.04 7.95 -7.46
C ILE A 67 11.57 7.07 -8.57
N LEU A 68 12.76 7.38 -9.12
CA LEU A 68 13.40 6.57 -10.17
C LEU A 68 13.53 5.10 -9.77
N ARG A 69 13.88 4.87 -8.50
CA ARG A 69 14.04 3.52 -7.95
C ARG A 69 12.72 2.76 -7.92
N THR A 70 11.66 3.37 -7.40
CA THR A 70 10.30 2.78 -7.32
C THR A 70 9.79 2.43 -8.71
N TYR A 71 9.88 3.40 -9.61
CA TYR A 71 9.50 3.28 -11.00
C TYR A 71 10.26 2.15 -11.73
N ALA A 72 11.58 2.05 -11.54
CA ALA A 72 12.36 0.93 -12.09
C ALA A 72 11.91 -0.43 -11.52
N LYS A 73 11.57 -0.50 -10.23
CA LYS A 73 11.04 -1.71 -9.59
C LYS A 73 9.68 -2.11 -10.19
N ILE A 74 8.76 -1.17 -10.41
CA ILE A 74 7.50 -1.40 -11.13
C ILE A 74 7.78 -1.97 -12.52
N GLY A 75 8.71 -1.38 -13.28
CA GLY A 75 9.09 -1.87 -14.61
C GLY A 75 9.64 -3.30 -14.60
N ILE A 76 10.49 -3.64 -13.63
CA ILE A 76 11.01 -5.01 -13.45
C ILE A 76 9.90 -6.01 -13.12
N ILE A 77 8.99 -5.63 -12.21
CA ILE A 77 7.83 -6.45 -11.81
C ILE A 77 6.89 -6.70 -13.01
N ASN A 78 6.54 -5.65 -13.75
CA ASN A 78 5.64 -5.75 -14.90
C ASN A 78 6.17 -6.69 -15.98
N ARG A 79 7.49 -6.74 -16.15
CA ARG A 79 8.18 -7.67 -17.07
C ARG A 79 8.33 -9.09 -16.54
N GLY A 80 7.83 -9.38 -15.34
CA GLY A 80 8.00 -10.68 -14.68
C GLY A 80 9.47 -11.01 -14.41
N LYS A 81 10.29 -9.99 -14.12
CA LYS A 81 11.73 -10.12 -13.84
C LYS A 81 12.01 -9.71 -12.39
N GLY A 82 13.24 -9.97 -11.94
CA GLY A 82 13.69 -9.65 -10.59
C GLY A 82 13.13 -10.59 -9.52
N ASN A 83 13.67 -10.48 -8.31
CA ASN A 83 13.17 -11.20 -7.14
C ASN A 83 12.36 -10.23 -6.28
N ILE A 84 11.03 -10.38 -6.27
CA ILE A 84 10.14 -9.46 -5.55
C ILE A 84 10.48 -9.34 -4.06
N LEU A 85 10.92 -10.42 -3.40
CA LEU A 85 11.30 -10.37 -1.99
C LEU A 85 12.48 -9.42 -1.80
N VAL A 86 13.50 -9.52 -2.64
CA VAL A 86 14.69 -8.64 -2.60
C VAL A 86 14.29 -7.19 -2.90
N LEU A 87 13.43 -6.96 -3.90
CA LEU A 87 12.97 -5.61 -4.24
C LEU A 87 12.16 -4.98 -3.09
N LEU A 88 11.31 -5.77 -2.42
CA LEU A 88 10.50 -5.30 -1.32
C LEU A 88 11.33 -5.06 -0.06
N GLU A 89 12.20 -6.00 0.33
CA GLU A 89 13.09 -5.86 1.50
C GLU A 89 14.00 -4.64 1.37
N ASP A 90 14.47 -4.35 0.16
CA ASP A 90 15.26 -3.16 -0.14
C ASP A 90 14.48 -1.85 0.14
N GLU A 91 13.20 -1.75 -0.24
CA GLU A 91 12.39 -0.56 0.08
C GLU A 91 11.92 -0.53 1.54
N LEU A 92 11.61 -1.69 2.14
CA LEU A 92 11.29 -1.78 3.57
C LEU A 92 12.45 -1.27 4.43
N SER A 93 13.70 -1.53 4.02
CA SER A 93 14.89 -1.05 4.73
C SER A 93 15.09 0.46 4.64
N LYS A 94 14.61 1.09 3.56
CA LYS A 94 14.73 2.54 3.33
C LYS A 94 13.61 3.32 4.01
N ASN A 95 12.41 2.73 4.12
CA ASN A 95 11.24 3.34 4.77
C ASN A 95 10.95 4.76 4.24
N GLU A 96 11.11 4.95 2.92
CA GLU A 96 10.89 6.24 2.25
C GLU A 96 9.45 6.37 1.79
N THR A 97 8.87 7.55 1.98
CA THR A 97 7.53 7.92 1.53
C THR A 97 7.62 8.93 0.39
N ILE A 98 6.91 8.66 -0.70
CA ILE A 98 6.85 9.52 -1.88
C ILE A 98 5.41 9.94 -2.17
N GLU A 99 5.27 11.02 -2.91
CA GLU A 99 3.98 11.47 -3.42
C GLU A 99 3.55 10.57 -4.59
N VAL A 100 2.29 10.15 -4.56
CA VAL A 100 1.67 9.25 -5.53
C VAL A 100 0.44 9.91 -6.13
N TRP A 101 0.35 9.88 -7.45
CA TRP A 101 -0.76 10.46 -8.21
C TRP A 101 -1.56 9.36 -8.87
N GLU A 102 -2.86 9.31 -8.58
CA GLU A 102 -3.84 8.40 -9.16
C GLU A 102 -5.00 9.23 -9.72
N ALA A 103 -5.03 9.41 -11.05
CA ALA A 103 -5.87 10.41 -11.71
C ALA A 103 -5.67 11.80 -11.06
N ASP A 104 -6.73 12.40 -10.52
CA ASP A 104 -6.69 13.71 -9.83
C ASP A 104 -6.44 13.60 -8.32
N LEU A 105 -6.20 12.37 -7.81
CA LEU A 105 -5.94 12.13 -6.39
C LEU A 105 -4.44 12.12 -6.11
N VAL A 106 -4.04 12.90 -5.11
CA VAL A 106 -2.66 12.96 -4.61
C VAL A 106 -2.63 12.33 -3.22
N ASP A 107 -1.76 11.33 -3.04
CA ASP A 107 -1.54 10.64 -1.78
C ASP A 107 -0.04 10.54 -1.46
N ARG A 108 0.31 10.10 -0.26
CA ARG A 108 1.69 9.79 0.13
C ARG A 108 1.77 8.33 0.56
N GLN A 109 2.56 7.56 -0.16
CA GLN A 109 2.73 6.14 0.10
C GLN A 109 4.20 5.78 0.32
N THR A 110 4.45 4.77 1.15
CA THR A 110 5.79 4.20 1.24
C THR A 110 6.16 3.53 -0.08
N THR A 111 7.41 3.63 -0.47
CA THR A 111 7.98 2.92 -1.62
C THR A 111 7.75 1.41 -1.55
N ALA A 112 7.79 0.84 -0.34
CA ALA A 112 7.48 -0.57 -0.11
C ALA A 112 6.00 -0.92 -0.38
N SER A 113 5.05 -0.05 0.00
CA SER A 113 3.64 -0.21 -0.34
C SER A 113 3.45 -0.26 -1.86
N ILE A 114 4.07 0.66 -2.59
CA ILE A 114 3.97 0.71 -4.06
C ILE A 114 4.53 -0.56 -4.72
N VAL A 115 5.68 -1.05 -4.24
CA VAL A 115 6.29 -2.30 -4.74
C VAL A 115 5.39 -3.51 -4.49
N TYR A 116 4.77 -3.59 -3.31
CA TYR A 116 3.82 -4.65 -2.97
C TYR A 116 2.61 -4.63 -3.91
N GLU A 117 2.00 -3.45 -4.12
CA GLU A 117 0.82 -3.30 -4.98
C GLU A 117 1.13 -3.61 -6.44
N ALA A 118 2.26 -3.13 -6.97
CA ALA A 118 2.68 -3.43 -8.33
C ALA A 118 2.76 -4.94 -8.57
N TYR A 119 3.28 -5.70 -7.59
CA TYR A 119 3.34 -7.17 -7.70
C TYR A 119 1.95 -7.82 -7.66
N LEU A 120 1.07 -7.37 -6.75
CA LEU A 120 -0.29 -7.88 -6.66
C LEU A 120 -1.10 -7.61 -7.94
N ILE A 121 -0.97 -6.41 -8.51
CA ILE A 121 -1.63 -6.05 -9.76
C ILE A 121 -1.08 -6.90 -10.90
N LYS A 122 0.24 -7.04 -11.00
CA LYS A 122 0.87 -7.92 -12.00
C LYS A 122 0.31 -9.34 -11.94
N LYS A 123 0.15 -9.91 -10.74
CA LYS A 123 -0.42 -11.26 -10.58
C LYS A 123 -1.89 -11.35 -10.91
N SER A 124 -2.64 -10.30 -10.62
CA SER A 124 -4.04 -10.19 -11.02
C SER A 124 -4.19 -10.19 -12.55
N LEU A 125 -3.36 -9.41 -13.24
CA LEU A 125 -3.33 -9.35 -14.71
C LEU A 125 -2.86 -10.66 -15.34
N ASP A 126 -1.83 -11.30 -14.77
CA ASP A 126 -1.38 -12.62 -15.23
C ASP A 126 -2.50 -13.66 -15.09
N THR A 127 -3.24 -13.65 -13.97
CA THR A 127 -4.37 -14.56 -13.74
C THR A 127 -5.48 -14.33 -14.77
N LEU A 128 -5.86 -13.08 -15.01
CA LEU A 128 -6.86 -12.72 -16.02
C LEU A 128 -6.45 -13.14 -17.44
N SER A 129 -5.16 -13.01 -17.77
CA SER A 129 -4.63 -13.39 -19.09
C SER A 129 -4.76 -14.91 -19.34
N HIS A 130 -4.61 -15.73 -18.30
CA HIS A 130 -4.75 -17.19 -18.38
C HIS A 130 -6.22 -17.64 -18.33
N PHE A 131 -7.10 -16.82 -17.73
CA PHE A 131 -8.52 -17.12 -17.57
C PHE A 131 -9.40 -15.92 -17.98
N PRO A 132 -9.50 -15.62 -19.28
CA PRO A 132 -10.18 -14.40 -19.76
C PRO A 132 -11.68 -14.35 -19.45
N ASN A 133 -12.30 -15.50 -19.15
CA ASN A 133 -13.71 -15.60 -18.78
C ASN A 133 -13.96 -15.51 -17.27
N LEU A 134 -12.92 -15.39 -16.44
CA LEU A 134 -13.09 -15.15 -15.01
C LEU A 134 -13.54 -13.70 -14.81
N LYS A 135 -14.60 -13.50 -14.01
CA LYS A 135 -14.83 -12.18 -13.39
C LYS A 135 -13.59 -11.85 -12.55
N TYR A 136 -13.12 -10.61 -12.61
CA TYR A 136 -11.94 -10.08 -11.91
C TYR A 136 -11.57 -10.93 -10.67
N PRO A 137 -10.46 -11.70 -10.71
CA PRO A 137 -10.09 -12.55 -9.59
C PRO A 137 -9.93 -11.66 -8.37
N SER A 138 -10.52 -12.07 -7.25
CA SER A 138 -10.36 -11.34 -6.00
C SER A 138 -8.88 -11.26 -5.66
N MET A 139 -8.36 -10.06 -5.44
CA MET A 139 -6.97 -9.88 -5.02
C MET A 139 -6.66 -10.69 -3.75
N ASP A 140 -7.64 -10.82 -2.85
CA ASP A 140 -7.52 -11.64 -1.65
C ASP A 140 -7.28 -13.12 -1.98
N SER A 141 -7.91 -13.66 -3.03
CA SER A 141 -7.69 -15.07 -3.41
C SER A 141 -6.30 -15.31 -4.00
N ILE A 142 -5.75 -14.31 -4.71
CA ILE A 142 -4.37 -14.34 -5.22
C ILE A 142 -3.39 -14.34 -4.04
N ILE A 143 -3.55 -13.41 -3.10
CA ILE A 143 -2.70 -13.30 -1.91
C ILE A 143 -2.66 -14.61 -1.15
N VAL A 144 -3.81 -15.25 -0.92
CA VAL A 144 -3.92 -16.50 -0.16
C VAL A 144 -3.31 -17.69 -0.91
N SER A 145 -3.49 -17.78 -2.22
CA SER A 145 -3.06 -18.94 -3.01
C SER A 145 -1.57 -18.94 -3.39
N GLU A 146 -0.95 -17.77 -3.52
CA GLU A 146 0.41 -17.67 -4.05
C GLU A 146 1.49 -17.68 -2.95
N LYS A 147 2.35 -18.70 -2.97
CA LYS A 147 3.44 -18.90 -2.00
C LYS A 147 4.45 -17.75 -1.90
N VAL A 148 4.56 -16.93 -2.94
CA VAL A 148 5.45 -15.77 -2.89
C VAL A 148 4.93 -14.76 -1.87
N PHE A 149 3.61 -14.58 -1.76
CA PHE A 149 2.98 -13.72 -0.76
C PHE A 149 3.33 -14.15 0.67
N GLU A 150 3.43 -15.45 0.96
CA GLU A 150 3.88 -15.92 2.29
C GLU A 150 5.23 -15.31 2.72
N LYS A 151 6.18 -15.19 1.78
CA LYS A 151 7.50 -14.63 2.06
C LYS A 151 7.47 -13.12 2.19
N ILE A 152 6.78 -12.42 1.28
CA ILE A 152 6.73 -10.96 1.30
C ILE A 152 5.87 -10.43 2.46
N ASP A 153 4.78 -11.11 2.80
CA ASP A 153 3.93 -10.79 3.94
C ASP A 153 4.70 -11.02 5.25
N SER A 154 5.49 -12.09 5.33
CA SER A 154 6.42 -12.30 6.44
C SER A 154 7.43 -11.16 6.54
N ALA A 155 8.05 -10.74 5.43
CA ALA A 155 9.00 -9.62 5.44
C ALA A 155 8.35 -8.32 5.94
N ILE A 156 7.10 -8.06 5.54
CA ILE A 156 6.30 -6.94 6.02
C ILE A 156 6.07 -7.03 7.54
N ILE A 157 5.62 -8.19 8.05
CA ILE A 157 5.36 -8.38 9.47
C ILE A 157 6.61 -8.13 10.31
N TYR A 158 7.79 -8.55 9.85
CA TYR A 158 9.05 -8.32 10.57
C TYR A 158 9.69 -6.96 10.31
N SER A 159 9.15 -6.16 9.39
CA SER A 159 9.61 -4.79 9.15
C SER A 159 9.08 -3.82 10.21
N ASN A 160 9.78 -2.70 10.42
CA ASN A 160 9.29 -1.56 11.21
C ASN A 160 8.80 -0.41 10.30
N CYS A 161 8.53 -0.70 9.02
CA CYS A 161 8.08 0.28 8.05
C CYS A 161 6.63 0.70 8.35
N ASP A 162 6.33 1.99 8.25
CA ASP A 162 4.97 2.53 8.42
C ASP A 162 4.18 2.35 7.11
N LEU A 163 3.81 1.10 6.84
CA LEU A 163 3.10 0.73 5.62
C LEU A 163 1.67 1.25 5.63
N ASN A 164 1.15 1.54 4.45
CA ASN A 164 -0.24 1.93 4.28
C ASN A 164 -1.19 0.88 4.90
N TYR A 165 -2.15 1.33 5.72
CA TYR A 165 -3.08 0.44 6.44
C TYR A 165 -3.87 -0.49 5.49
N ARG A 166 -4.09 -0.10 4.23
CA ARG A 166 -4.72 -0.93 3.20
C ARG A 166 -3.84 -2.10 2.78
N ILE A 167 -2.51 -1.94 2.76
CA ILE A 167 -1.57 -3.03 2.53
C ILE A 167 -1.59 -3.99 3.70
N LEU A 168 -1.61 -3.47 4.92
CA LEU A 168 -1.72 -4.29 6.12
C LEU A 168 -3.04 -5.09 6.13
N ASN A 169 -4.15 -4.51 5.67
CA ASN A 169 -5.42 -5.25 5.50
C ASN A 169 -5.27 -6.46 4.58
N ARG A 170 -4.45 -6.35 3.53
CA ARG A 170 -4.17 -7.43 2.57
C ARG A 170 -3.24 -8.48 3.16
N VAL A 171 -2.15 -8.05 3.81
CA VAL A 171 -1.18 -8.93 4.48
C VAL A 171 -1.88 -9.83 5.49
N PHE A 172 -2.73 -9.26 6.35
CA PHE A 172 -3.47 -9.99 7.38
C PHE A 172 -4.70 -10.77 6.85
N LYS A 173 -4.93 -10.85 5.53
CA LYS A 173 -5.83 -11.88 4.97
C LYS A 173 -5.27 -13.28 5.16
N ARG A 174 -3.94 -13.41 5.28
CA ARG A 174 -3.30 -14.68 5.60
C ARG A 174 -3.38 -14.97 7.09
N GLN A 175 -3.55 -16.25 7.40
CA GLN A 175 -3.47 -16.74 8.76
C GLN A 175 -1.99 -16.95 9.14
N PHE A 176 -1.51 -16.15 10.10
CA PHE A 176 -0.17 -16.28 10.66
C PHE A 176 -0.19 -16.99 12.00
N GLU A 177 0.75 -17.93 12.16
CA GLU A 177 0.85 -18.80 13.33
C GLU A 177 2.31 -18.96 13.81
N GLY A 178 2.50 -19.66 14.93
CA GLY A 178 3.80 -20.02 15.47
C GLY A 178 4.70 -18.81 15.73
N ARG A 179 5.86 -18.78 15.08
CA ARG A 179 6.90 -17.74 15.30
C ARG A 179 6.46 -16.31 14.99
N HIS A 180 5.38 -16.13 14.22
CA HIS A 180 4.87 -14.82 13.86
C HIS A 180 4.08 -14.17 15.00
N LEU A 181 3.53 -14.95 15.93
CA LEU A 181 2.59 -14.45 16.94
C LEU A 181 3.18 -13.39 17.85
N SER A 182 4.41 -13.59 18.33
CA SER A 182 5.08 -12.59 19.18
C SER A 182 5.30 -11.26 18.45
N ARG A 183 5.58 -11.32 17.13
CA ARG A 183 5.72 -10.12 16.32
C ARG A 183 4.36 -9.44 16.09
N ILE A 184 3.30 -10.20 15.87
CA ILE A 184 1.94 -9.68 15.68
C ILE A 184 1.42 -9.04 16.97
N GLU A 185 1.68 -9.63 18.13
CA GLU A 185 1.38 -9.01 19.44
C GLU A 185 2.08 -7.65 19.59
N LYS A 186 3.36 -7.58 19.23
CA LYS A 186 4.09 -6.31 19.21
C LYS A 186 3.48 -5.30 18.23
N LEU A 187 3.11 -5.73 17.03
CA LEU A 187 2.45 -4.87 16.04
C LEU A 187 1.12 -4.33 16.59
N ALA A 188 0.30 -5.17 17.20
CA ALA A 188 -1.01 -4.82 17.74
C ALA A 188 -0.90 -3.85 18.93
N PHE A 189 -0.11 -4.22 19.95
CA PHE A 189 -0.14 -3.57 21.25
C PHE A 189 0.99 -2.57 21.48
N GLU A 190 2.12 -2.70 20.78
CA GLU A 190 3.22 -1.73 20.86
C GLU A 190 3.15 -0.68 19.75
N MET A 191 2.91 -1.12 18.51
CA MET A 191 2.89 -0.27 17.32
C MET A 191 1.48 0.18 16.88
N ASN A 192 0.45 -0.27 17.60
CA ASN A 192 -0.95 0.14 17.41
C ASN A 192 -1.52 -0.19 16.02
N ILE A 193 -1.02 -1.23 15.37
CA ILE A 193 -1.51 -1.70 14.07
C ILE A 193 -2.82 -2.46 14.26
N SER A 194 -3.93 -1.86 13.80
CA SER A 194 -5.27 -2.43 13.99
C SER A 194 -5.43 -3.82 13.37
N GLN A 195 -4.85 -4.07 12.20
CA GLN A 195 -4.95 -5.36 11.52
C GLN A 195 -4.31 -6.49 12.31
N ALA A 196 -3.17 -6.22 12.96
CA ALA A 196 -2.52 -7.17 13.84
C ALA A 196 -3.39 -7.45 15.09
N PHE A 197 -4.06 -6.43 15.62
CA PHE A 197 -5.00 -6.59 16.73
C PHE A 197 -6.17 -7.51 16.33
N PHE A 198 -6.82 -7.26 15.19
CA PHE A 198 -7.95 -8.08 14.73
C PHE A 198 -7.51 -9.51 14.38
N HIS A 199 -6.33 -9.68 13.80
CA HIS A 199 -5.73 -11.00 13.57
C HIS A 199 -5.63 -11.82 14.87
N LEU A 200 -5.23 -11.19 15.97
CA LEU A 200 -5.16 -11.86 17.28
C LEU A 200 -6.54 -12.09 17.88
N LYS A 201 -7.45 -11.11 17.73
CA LYS A 201 -8.82 -11.20 18.22
C LYS A 201 -9.58 -12.39 17.62
N ASP A 202 -9.45 -12.60 16.31
CA ASP A 202 -10.16 -13.64 15.58
C ASP A 202 -9.74 -15.06 16.01
N ARG A 203 -8.61 -15.21 16.70
CA ARG A 203 -8.13 -16.47 17.25
C ARG A 203 -8.82 -16.87 18.56
N ASN A 204 -9.59 -15.97 19.18
CA ASN A 204 -10.40 -16.20 20.37
C ASN A 204 -9.62 -16.82 21.56
N ASP A 205 -8.42 -16.29 21.83
CA ASP A 205 -7.57 -16.73 22.95
C ASP A 205 -7.96 -15.99 24.25
N VAL A 206 -8.12 -16.73 25.36
CA VAL A 206 -8.42 -16.15 26.68
C VAL A 206 -7.33 -15.16 27.13
N PHE A 207 -6.07 -15.44 26.78
CA PHE A 207 -4.94 -14.54 27.08
C PHE A 207 -5.10 -13.18 26.38
N PHE A 208 -5.63 -13.19 25.15
CA PHE A 208 -5.88 -11.98 24.38
C PHE A 208 -6.85 -11.03 25.08
N THR A 209 -7.92 -11.53 25.71
CA THR A 209 -8.90 -10.69 26.42
C THR A 209 -8.24 -9.85 27.51
N SER A 210 -7.24 -10.38 28.22
CA SER A 210 -6.54 -9.63 29.26
C SER A 210 -5.66 -8.51 28.68
N LEU A 211 -4.93 -8.81 27.60
CA LEU A 211 -4.09 -7.83 26.88
C LEU A 211 -4.92 -6.73 26.24
N GLU A 212 -6.03 -7.08 25.62
CA GLU A 212 -7.00 -6.16 25.04
C GLU A 212 -7.48 -5.14 26.07
N GLN A 213 -7.94 -5.64 27.23
CA GLN A 213 -8.49 -4.80 28.27
C GLN A 213 -7.42 -3.85 28.84
N ASP A 214 -6.20 -4.32 29.06
CA ASP A 214 -5.08 -3.48 29.51
C ASP A 214 -4.74 -2.39 28.47
N TYR A 215 -4.62 -2.78 27.19
CA TYR A 215 -4.32 -1.88 26.08
C TYR A 215 -5.35 -0.75 25.97
N PHE A 216 -6.64 -1.07 25.91
CA PHE A 216 -7.68 -0.04 25.75
C PHE A 216 -7.89 0.81 26.99
N LYS A 217 -7.67 0.28 28.20
CA LYS A 217 -7.81 1.08 29.43
C LYS A 217 -6.63 1.99 29.68
N ARG A 218 -5.41 1.59 29.33
CA ARG A 218 -4.18 2.28 29.75
C ARG A 218 -3.44 2.97 28.61
N LYS A 219 -3.34 2.33 27.45
CA LYS A 219 -2.48 2.80 26.35
C LYS A 219 -3.27 3.56 25.30
N PHE A 220 -4.27 2.94 24.67
CA PHE A 220 -5.06 3.51 23.58
C PHE A 220 -5.59 4.95 23.84
N PRO A 221 -6.09 5.31 25.05
CA PRO A 221 -6.63 6.65 25.30
C PRO A 221 -5.57 7.77 25.19
N ARG A 222 -4.29 7.41 25.37
CA ARG A 222 -3.13 8.32 25.40
C ARG A 222 -2.42 8.47 24.06
N LEU A 223 -2.65 7.56 23.12
CA LEU A 223 -2.05 7.63 21.79
C LEU A 223 -2.57 8.83 21.01
N SER A 224 -1.70 9.56 20.33
CA SER A 224 -2.09 10.43 19.22
C SER A 224 -2.09 9.61 17.92
N PHE A 225 -3.03 9.92 17.01
CA PHE A 225 -3.14 9.27 15.70
C PHE A 225 -3.02 10.38 14.64
N GLU A 226 -1.79 10.77 14.34
CA GLU A 226 -1.49 12.03 13.65
C GLU A 226 -1.30 11.83 12.15
N THR A 227 -0.66 10.72 11.78
CA THR A 227 -0.39 10.37 10.37
C THR A 227 -1.62 9.81 9.67
N TYR A 228 -1.58 9.76 8.34
CA TYR A 228 -2.65 9.17 7.53
C TYR A 228 -2.89 7.68 7.88
N ASN A 229 -1.82 6.90 8.03
CA ASN A 229 -1.91 5.47 8.36
C ASN A 229 -2.48 5.25 9.76
N GLU A 230 -1.99 6.01 10.75
CA GLU A 230 -2.51 5.99 12.12
C GLU A 230 -4.00 6.29 12.18
N LYS A 231 -4.48 7.26 11.39
CA LYS A 231 -5.92 7.56 11.31
C LYS A 231 -6.72 6.39 10.75
N GLY A 232 -6.19 5.69 9.75
CA GLY A 232 -6.78 4.44 9.26
C GLY A 232 -6.90 3.38 10.37
N HIS A 233 -5.86 3.21 11.20
CA HIS A 233 -5.92 2.29 12.35
C HIS A 233 -6.91 2.73 13.42
N LEU A 234 -6.97 4.03 13.72
CA LEU A 234 -7.91 4.59 14.67
C LEU A 234 -9.36 4.30 14.28
N ILE A 235 -9.73 4.52 13.01
CA ILE A 235 -11.09 4.29 12.52
C ILE A 235 -11.51 2.86 12.83
N GLN A 236 -10.65 1.88 12.53
CA GLN A 236 -10.90 0.47 12.80
C GLN A 236 -11.08 0.19 14.31
N TYR A 237 -10.27 0.80 15.17
CA TYR A 237 -10.45 0.68 16.62
C TYR A 237 -11.74 1.35 17.12
N LEU A 238 -12.12 2.50 16.55
CA LEU A 238 -13.35 3.19 16.94
C LEU A 238 -14.59 2.37 16.59
N ILE A 239 -14.64 1.81 15.38
CA ILE A 239 -15.71 0.88 14.97
C ILE A 239 -15.83 -0.24 16.00
N TYR A 240 -14.71 -0.92 16.29
CA TYR A 240 -14.66 -2.00 17.26
C TYR A 240 -15.18 -1.62 18.65
N LEU A 241 -14.71 -0.48 19.18
CA LEU A 241 -15.08 -0.03 20.52
C LEU A 241 -16.56 0.37 20.59
N LEU A 242 -17.09 1.04 19.55
CA LEU A 242 -18.47 1.52 19.52
C LEU A 242 -19.50 0.40 19.28
N GLU A 243 -19.08 -0.70 18.67
CA GLU A 243 -19.88 -1.92 18.52
C GLU A 243 -19.80 -2.86 19.73
N SER A 244 -18.85 -2.63 20.64
CA SER A 244 -18.66 -3.49 21.81
C SER A 244 -19.86 -3.48 22.76
N GLN A 245 -20.24 -4.66 23.25
CA GLN A 245 -21.22 -4.83 24.33
C GLN A 245 -20.63 -4.52 25.72
N ASP A 246 -19.29 -4.44 25.84
CA ASP A 246 -18.63 -4.00 27.05
C ASP A 246 -18.76 -2.48 27.19
N LYS A 247 -19.57 -2.04 28.16
CA LYS A 247 -19.80 -0.62 28.45
C LYS A 247 -18.53 0.16 28.72
N ILE A 248 -17.48 -0.47 29.27
CA ILE A 248 -16.20 0.19 29.54
C ILE A 248 -15.49 0.49 28.22
N LEU A 249 -15.39 -0.50 27.33
CA LEU A 249 -14.78 -0.34 26.00
C LEU A 249 -15.56 0.67 25.16
N TYR A 250 -16.89 0.56 25.14
CA TYR A 250 -17.76 1.53 24.48
C TYR A 250 -17.51 2.98 24.93
N ASN A 251 -17.42 3.20 26.24
CA ASN A 251 -17.13 4.53 26.79
C ASN A 251 -15.70 5.01 26.53
N ILE A 252 -14.74 4.10 26.31
CA ILE A 252 -13.40 4.48 25.82
C ILE A 252 -13.50 4.97 24.37
N GLY A 253 -14.21 4.24 23.51
CA GLY A 253 -14.47 4.63 22.12
C GLY A 253 -15.12 6.01 22.02
N LEU A 254 -16.20 6.25 22.75
CA LEU A 254 -16.89 7.55 22.79
C LEU A 254 -15.98 8.71 23.23
N ARG A 255 -15.19 8.51 24.29
CA ARG A 255 -14.27 9.54 24.77
C ARG A 255 -13.16 9.83 23.78
N LYS A 256 -12.68 8.80 23.08
CA LYS A 256 -11.73 8.96 21.98
C LYS A 256 -12.42 9.79 20.89
N LEU A 257 -13.49 9.30 20.28
CA LEU A 257 -14.23 9.95 19.20
C LEU A 257 -14.58 11.44 19.41
N ARG A 258 -14.82 11.88 20.66
CA ARG A 258 -15.18 13.27 20.99
C ARG A 258 -14.03 14.26 21.14
N LYS A 259 -12.76 13.85 21.11
CA LYS A 259 -11.66 14.85 21.07
C LYS A 259 -11.72 15.66 19.76
N LYS A 260 -11.06 16.83 19.72
CA LYS A 260 -11.06 17.68 18.50
C LYS A 260 -10.20 17.15 17.35
N GLU A 261 -9.33 16.18 17.65
CA GLU A 261 -8.30 15.65 16.75
C GLU A 261 -8.87 14.96 15.49
N TRP A 262 -10.18 14.65 15.46
CA TRP A 262 -10.82 13.84 14.41
C TRP A 262 -11.91 14.55 13.60
N GLN A 263 -12.34 15.76 13.99
CA GLN A 263 -13.50 16.44 13.37
C GLN A 263 -13.25 16.98 11.95
N ASN A 264 -12.02 16.90 11.43
CA ASN A 264 -11.64 17.38 10.10
C ASN A 264 -11.38 16.25 9.10
N HIS A 265 -11.71 15.01 9.44
CA HIS A 265 -11.51 13.87 8.55
C HIS A 265 -12.84 13.46 7.91
N GLU A 266 -12.84 13.31 6.58
CA GLU A 266 -13.88 12.54 5.90
C GLU A 266 -13.90 11.16 6.54
N PHE A 267 -14.96 10.87 7.31
CA PHE A 267 -15.01 9.60 8.01
C PHE A 267 -15.22 8.49 6.98
N ASP A 268 -14.71 7.32 7.33
CA ASP A 268 -15.17 6.10 6.68
C ASP A 268 -16.69 6.02 6.80
N ILE A 269 -17.37 5.73 5.68
CA ILE A 269 -18.83 5.64 5.58
C ILE A 269 -19.38 4.73 6.70
N VAL A 270 -18.66 3.65 7.02
CA VAL A 270 -19.06 2.70 8.08
C VAL A 270 -19.07 3.36 9.46
N LEU A 271 -18.07 4.20 9.76
CA LEU A 271 -18.04 4.89 11.06
C LEU A 271 -19.16 5.95 11.16
N HIS A 272 -19.49 6.62 10.05
CA HIS A 272 -20.65 7.52 9.99
C HIS A 272 -21.95 6.78 10.27
N GLU A 273 -22.19 5.65 9.61
CA GLU A 273 -23.38 4.84 9.82
C GLU A 273 -23.52 4.41 11.29
N ILE A 274 -22.42 3.98 11.92
CA ILE A 274 -22.41 3.62 13.34
C ILE A 274 -22.74 4.82 14.25
N ILE A 275 -22.21 6.00 13.95
CA ILE A 275 -22.46 7.23 14.70
C ILE A 275 -23.95 7.61 14.63
N ASP A 276 -24.51 7.55 13.42
CA ASP A 276 -25.90 7.91 13.15
C ASP A 276 -26.87 6.90 13.76
N GLU A 277 -26.64 5.59 13.55
CA GLU A 277 -27.46 4.50 14.11
C GLU A 277 -27.52 4.58 15.64
N LYS A 278 -26.39 4.92 16.28
CA LYS A 278 -26.28 5.02 17.75
C LYS A 278 -26.66 6.40 18.28
N GLY A 279 -27.04 7.36 17.44
CA GLY A 279 -27.42 8.72 17.83
C GLY A 279 -26.31 9.47 18.59
N ILE A 280 -25.04 9.23 18.24
CA ILE A 280 -23.89 9.82 18.93
C ILE A 280 -23.73 11.28 18.50
N LYS A 281 -23.77 12.20 19.46
CA LYS A 281 -23.44 13.61 19.24
C LYS A 281 -21.93 13.84 19.37
N LEU A 282 -21.33 14.37 18.30
CA LEU A 282 -19.90 14.72 18.17
C LEU A 282 -19.60 16.13 18.69
#